data_AF-A0A250J1T4-F1
#
_entry.id   AF-A0A250J1T4-F1
#
_cell.length_a   1.000
_cell.length_b   1.000
_cell.length_c   1.000
_cell.angle_alpha   90.00
_cell.angle_beta   90.00
_cell.angle_gamma   90.00
#
_symmetry.space_group_name_H-M   'P 1'
#
loop_
_entity.id
_entity.type
_entity.pdbx_description
1 polymer ?
#
loop_
_entity_poly.entity_id
_entity_poly.type
_entity_poly.pdbx_seq_one_letter_code
_entity_poly.pdbx_strand_id
1 'polypeptide(L)'
;MKYSFVLILLVGMGAFAGEQEVDECIGCHTARRNEPKSRFANGLGHWTDSQCYGCHAELNDVAARHQKGQADRRYFAVPVREEKLAQLATSPLAYMNAPESVEPGGATSRVSWERLAAFLKRPSDVSPKEGSRAPRMMAYPSLQPRALKAVAQLLGVRQPGREKAPAKLTVEERRQADVLWTTRCFICHGGPKPVAGRSGVALGLYTAEWLQAYTAGKVHSPREARTMPVVPLSTDEAKLLYRLFGEMRTEAERELDVRVSRLKLEDVAVPRELPPAMLGYLWGPFFRDATCVHCHATSPRAASAFTADAEGLKAYLRRKSGEEFWRRLETRALEAEHGLVAARPGMPMAGVELPLELRRIIARWVLDGCKDPEGQTWCRH
;
A
#
# COMPACT_ATOMS: atom_id res chain seq x y z
N MET A 1 -42.28 -18.87 0.48
CA MET A 1 -40.93 -19.19 0.99
C MET A 1 -39.82 -19.01 -0.08
N LYS A 2 -39.72 -17.85 -0.74
CA LYS A 2 -38.66 -17.59 -1.75
C LYS A 2 -37.83 -16.31 -1.51
N TYR A 3 -38.15 -15.54 -0.46
CA TYR A 3 -37.47 -14.27 -0.16
C TYR A 3 -36.45 -14.38 0.99
N SER A 4 -36.44 -15.46 1.77
CA SER A 4 -35.50 -15.64 2.89
C SER A 4 -34.11 -16.13 2.47
N PHE A 5 -33.97 -16.71 1.26
CA PHE A 5 -32.69 -17.23 0.77
C PHE A 5 -31.75 -16.16 0.18
N VAL A 6 -32.31 -15.05 -0.34
CA VAL A 6 -31.51 -13.93 -0.89
C VAL A 6 -30.87 -13.10 0.22
N LEU A 7 -31.49 -13.04 1.41
CA LEU A 7 -30.95 -12.30 2.56
C LEU A 7 -29.74 -13.00 3.19
N ILE A 8 -29.70 -14.34 3.18
CA ILE A 8 -28.59 -15.12 3.76
C ILE A 8 -27.33 -15.05 2.88
N LEU A 9 -27.48 -14.96 1.56
CA LEU A 9 -26.36 -14.78 0.63
C LEU A 9 -25.68 -13.40 0.75
N LEU A 10 -26.44 -12.34 1.05
CA LEU A 10 -25.89 -11.00 1.25
C LEU A 10 -25.23 -10.81 2.63
N VAL A 11 -25.70 -11.52 3.66
CA VAL A 11 -25.08 -11.49 5.00
C VAL A 11 -23.78 -12.31 5.03
N GLY A 12 -23.68 -13.38 4.23
CA GLY A 12 -22.47 -14.21 4.15
C GLY A 12 -21.25 -13.47 3.58
N MET A 13 -21.41 -12.61 2.56
CA MET A 13 -20.26 -11.94 1.93
C MET A 13 -19.58 -10.89 2.82
N GLY A 14 -20.28 -10.34 3.82
CA GLY A 14 -19.73 -9.36 4.75
C GLY A 14 -18.89 -9.97 5.89
N ALA A 15 -19.13 -11.24 6.23
CA ALA A 15 -18.39 -11.93 7.30
C ALA A 15 -16.99 -12.39 6.84
N PHE A 16 -16.86 -12.87 5.61
CA PHE A 16 -15.59 -13.37 5.06
C PHE A 16 -14.56 -12.27 4.78
N ALA A 17 -15.00 -11.08 4.36
CA ALA A 17 -14.08 -9.96 4.12
C ALA A 17 -13.32 -9.58 5.40
N GLY A 18 -14.05 -9.49 6.52
CA GLY A 18 -13.49 -9.12 7.83
C GLY A 18 -12.42 -10.06 8.38
N GLU A 19 -12.51 -11.36 8.08
CA GLU A 19 -11.51 -12.35 8.50
C GLU A 19 -10.24 -12.25 7.63
N GLN A 20 -10.40 -12.07 6.32
CA GLN A 20 -9.29 -11.94 5.38
C GLN A 20 -8.41 -10.71 5.67
N GLU A 21 -9.01 -9.54 5.93
CA GLU A 21 -8.27 -8.31 6.26
C GLU A 21 -7.44 -8.44 7.54
N VAL A 22 -7.99 -9.15 8.53
CA VAL A 22 -7.33 -9.43 9.81
C VAL A 22 -6.15 -10.38 9.59
N ASP A 23 -6.35 -11.46 8.84
CA ASP A 23 -5.30 -12.43 8.53
C ASP A 23 -4.14 -11.81 7.74
N GLU A 24 -4.43 -10.97 6.74
CA GLU A 24 -3.43 -10.21 5.98
C GLU A 24 -2.58 -9.33 6.90
N CYS A 25 -3.21 -8.64 7.86
CA CYS A 25 -2.49 -7.83 8.84
C CYS A 25 -1.63 -8.67 9.81
N ILE A 26 -2.16 -9.79 10.34
CA ILE A 26 -1.41 -10.71 11.22
C ILE A 26 -0.14 -11.19 10.52
N GLY A 27 -0.28 -11.65 9.29
CA GLY A 27 0.82 -12.22 8.51
C GLY A 27 1.88 -11.19 8.10
N CYS A 28 1.60 -9.89 8.21
CA CYS A 28 2.57 -8.83 7.93
C CYS A 28 3.20 -8.20 9.19
N HIS A 29 2.41 -8.00 10.27
CA HIS A 29 2.73 -7.08 11.36
C HIS A 29 2.67 -7.69 12.77
N THR A 30 2.94 -8.99 12.91
CA THR A 30 3.01 -9.64 14.23
C THR A 30 4.18 -10.62 14.30
N ALA A 31 4.51 -11.10 15.51
CA ALA A 31 5.52 -12.15 15.70
C ALA A 31 5.22 -13.43 14.89
N ARG A 32 3.94 -13.69 14.59
CA ARG A 32 3.49 -14.90 13.87
C ARG A 32 3.75 -14.87 12.36
N ARG A 33 4.21 -13.74 11.81
CA ARG A 33 4.55 -13.63 10.37
C ARG A 33 5.65 -14.57 9.91
N ASN A 34 6.43 -15.10 10.86
CA ASN A 34 7.50 -16.08 10.66
C ASN A 34 7.13 -17.52 11.06
N GLU A 35 5.87 -17.77 11.43
CA GLU A 35 5.42 -19.09 11.89
C GLU A 35 4.74 -19.86 10.75
N PRO A 36 5.37 -20.85 10.10
CA PRO A 36 4.72 -21.59 9.04
C PRO A 36 3.57 -22.45 9.59
N LYS A 37 2.53 -22.70 8.79
CA LYS A 37 1.39 -23.57 9.19
C LYS A 37 1.82 -25.02 9.41
N SER A 38 2.76 -25.48 8.59
CA SER A 38 3.38 -26.80 8.66
C SER A 38 4.73 -26.74 7.94
N ARG A 39 5.53 -27.81 7.99
CA ARG A 39 6.77 -27.92 7.23
C ARG A 39 6.69 -29.05 6.21
N PHE A 40 7.21 -28.80 5.02
CA PHE A 40 7.46 -29.82 4.02
C PHE A 40 8.58 -30.76 4.49
N ALA A 41 8.64 -31.97 3.93
CA ALA A 41 9.65 -32.97 4.29
C ALA A 41 11.11 -32.51 4.05
N ASN A 42 11.31 -31.56 3.14
CA ASN A 42 12.60 -30.93 2.84
C ASN A 42 12.97 -29.80 3.83
N GLY A 43 12.10 -29.46 4.78
CA GLY A 43 12.31 -28.45 5.82
C GLY A 43 11.70 -27.07 5.53
N LEU A 44 11.22 -26.78 4.31
CA LEU A 44 10.56 -25.51 3.97
C LEU A 44 9.21 -25.37 4.68
N GLY A 45 8.84 -24.14 5.05
CA GLY A 45 7.53 -23.82 5.60
C GLY A 45 6.42 -23.86 4.55
N HIS A 46 5.24 -24.32 4.96
CA HIS A 46 3.98 -24.09 4.24
C HIS A 46 3.36 -22.79 4.74
N TRP A 47 3.50 -21.75 3.94
CA TRP A 47 3.12 -20.39 4.27
C TRP A 47 1.75 -20.05 3.68
N THR A 48 0.98 -19.21 4.37
CA THR A 48 -0.13 -18.51 3.71
C THR A 48 0.39 -17.28 2.99
N ASP A 49 -0.42 -16.76 2.08
CA ASP A 49 -0.10 -15.52 1.36
C ASP A 49 -0.13 -14.29 2.27
N SER A 50 -0.79 -14.38 3.43
CA SER A 50 -0.64 -13.36 4.46
C SER A 50 0.76 -13.40 5.11
N GLN A 51 1.43 -14.55 5.15
CA GLN A 51 2.75 -14.75 5.76
C GLN A 51 3.91 -14.56 4.76
N CYS A 52 3.75 -13.64 3.81
CA CYS A 52 4.78 -13.29 2.82
C CYS A 52 6.13 -13.00 3.47
N TYR A 53 6.17 -12.30 4.60
CA TYR A 53 7.43 -12.02 5.29
C TYR A 53 8.19 -13.31 5.63
N GLY A 54 7.54 -14.29 6.27
CA GLY A 54 8.18 -15.55 6.68
C GLY A 54 8.62 -16.39 5.48
N CYS A 55 7.78 -16.49 4.45
CA CYS A 55 8.13 -17.16 3.20
C CYS A 55 9.40 -16.58 2.58
N HIS A 56 9.47 -15.24 2.47
CA HIS A 56 10.61 -14.58 1.84
C HIS A 56 11.84 -14.50 2.74
N ALA A 57 11.68 -14.44 4.06
CA ALA A 57 12.77 -14.59 5.02
C ALA A 57 13.45 -15.95 4.86
N GLU A 58 12.66 -17.01 4.71
CA GLU A 58 13.19 -18.37 4.50
C GLU A 58 13.91 -18.51 3.16
N LEU A 59 13.37 -17.95 2.08
CA LEU A 59 14.04 -17.91 0.77
C LEU A 59 15.38 -17.15 0.83
N ASN A 60 15.43 -16.01 1.53
CA ASN A 60 16.65 -15.22 1.69
C ASN A 60 17.71 -15.96 2.53
N ASP A 61 17.31 -16.71 3.55
CA ASP A 61 18.22 -17.54 4.35
C ASP A 61 18.87 -18.64 3.50
N VAL A 62 18.07 -19.37 2.69
CA VAL A 62 18.60 -20.37 1.77
C VAL A 62 19.54 -19.73 0.74
N ALA A 63 19.17 -18.56 0.19
CA ALA A 63 20.00 -17.81 -0.74
C ALA A 63 21.35 -17.39 -0.14
N ALA A 64 21.32 -16.83 1.07
CA ALA A 64 22.52 -16.37 1.76
C ALA A 64 23.47 -17.52 2.14
N ARG A 65 22.92 -18.68 2.53
CA ARG A 65 23.71 -19.90 2.79
C ARG A 65 24.36 -20.42 1.52
N HIS A 66 23.61 -20.48 0.43
CA HIS A 66 24.11 -20.90 -0.87
C HIS A 66 25.26 -19.99 -1.36
N GLN A 67 25.12 -18.66 -1.26
CA GLN A 67 26.20 -17.73 -1.61
C GLN A 67 27.47 -17.91 -0.77
N LYS A 68 27.34 -18.39 0.48
CA LYS A 68 28.47 -18.72 1.36
C LYS A 68 29.04 -20.11 1.12
N GLY A 69 28.56 -20.84 0.11
CA GLY A 69 28.96 -22.23 -0.16
C GLY A 69 28.47 -23.24 0.90
N GLN A 70 27.48 -22.88 1.71
CA GLN A 70 26.95 -23.74 2.76
C GLN A 70 25.85 -24.63 2.20
N ALA A 71 25.95 -25.93 2.44
CA ALA A 71 24.92 -26.89 2.05
C ALA A 71 23.62 -26.64 2.83
N ASP A 72 22.51 -26.55 2.11
CA ASP A 72 21.16 -26.44 2.67
C ASP A 72 20.23 -27.45 2.01
N ARG A 73 19.59 -28.31 2.81
CA ARG A 73 18.70 -29.37 2.33
C ARG A 73 17.44 -28.82 1.64
N ARG A 74 17.06 -27.57 1.93
CA ARG A 74 15.91 -26.90 1.34
C ARG A 74 16.17 -26.40 -0.08
N TYR A 75 17.44 -26.26 -0.48
CA TYR A 75 17.84 -25.63 -1.74
C TYR A 75 17.12 -26.19 -2.97
N PHE A 76 17.08 -27.52 -3.12
CA PHE A 76 16.43 -28.18 -4.27
C PHE A 76 14.91 -27.99 -4.34
N ALA A 77 14.29 -27.51 -3.27
CA ALA A 77 12.86 -27.29 -3.19
C ALA A 77 12.47 -25.81 -3.34
N VAL A 78 13.44 -24.93 -3.53
CA VAL A 78 13.19 -23.50 -3.69
C VAL A 78 12.55 -23.23 -5.06
N PRO A 79 11.36 -22.61 -5.13
CA PRO A 79 10.63 -22.39 -6.37
C PRO A 79 11.11 -21.13 -7.13
N VAL A 80 12.40 -20.82 -7.11
CA VAL A 80 12.98 -19.70 -7.87
C VAL A 80 14.23 -20.14 -8.62
N ARG A 81 14.47 -19.51 -9.77
CA ARG A 81 15.67 -19.75 -10.57
C ARG A 81 16.94 -19.31 -9.83
N GLU A 82 18.05 -19.94 -10.15
CA GLU A 82 19.34 -19.72 -9.50
C GLU A 82 19.80 -18.26 -9.56
N GLU A 83 19.58 -17.56 -10.70
CA GLU A 83 19.93 -16.16 -10.84
C GLU A 83 19.10 -15.26 -9.90
N LYS A 84 17.81 -15.59 -9.72
CA LYS A 84 16.94 -14.85 -8.81
C LYS A 84 17.31 -15.10 -7.36
N LEU A 85 17.70 -16.33 -7.04
CA LEU A 85 18.17 -16.70 -5.70
C LEU A 85 19.43 -15.90 -5.32
N ALA A 86 20.40 -15.79 -6.24
CA ALA A 86 21.60 -14.98 -6.04
C ALA A 86 21.28 -13.49 -5.79
N GLN A 87 20.29 -12.92 -6.49
CA GLN A 87 19.85 -11.55 -6.24
C GLN A 87 19.24 -11.36 -4.84
N LEU A 88 18.40 -12.30 -4.39
CA LEU A 88 17.70 -12.20 -3.11
C LEU A 88 18.63 -12.13 -1.90
N ALA A 89 19.82 -12.76 -1.99
CA ALA A 89 20.82 -12.69 -0.94
C ALA A 89 21.41 -11.28 -0.73
N THR A 90 21.38 -10.41 -1.76
CA THR A 90 21.94 -9.05 -1.71
C THR A 90 20.87 -7.96 -1.75
N SER A 91 19.69 -8.28 -2.28
CA SER A 91 18.58 -7.35 -2.50
C SER A 91 17.26 -7.98 -2.03
N PRO A 92 16.93 -7.90 -0.72
CA PRO A 92 15.68 -8.42 -0.19
C PRO A 92 14.47 -7.63 -0.72
N LEU A 93 13.30 -8.26 -0.69
CA LEU A 93 12.05 -7.64 -1.17
C LEU A 93 11.52 -6.57 -0.19
N ALA A 94 10.79 -5.60 -0.71
CA ALA A 94 10.42 -4.38 0.02
C ALA A 94 9.69 -4.60 1.37
N TYR A 95 8.86 -5.64 1.48
CA TYR A 95 8.13 -5.96 2.72
C TYR A 95 8.99 -6.65 3.79
N MET A 96 10.24 -7.04 3.48
CA MET A 96 11.21 -7.50 4.49
C MET A 96 11.56 -6.41 5.51
N ASN A 97 11.22 -5.16 5.24
CA ASN A 97 11.41 -4.04 6.15
C ASN A 97 10.17 -3.71 6.99
N ALA A 98 9.06 -4.45 6.84
CA ALA A 98 7.86 -4.21 7.63
C ALA A 98 8.16 -4.39 9.14
N PRO A 99 7.74 -3.47 10.02
CA PRO A 99 7.94 -3.64 11.46
C PRO A 99 7.03 -4.74 12.00
N GLU A 100 7.55 -5.48 12.99
CA GLU A 100 6.88 -6.58 13.71
C GLU A 100 5.77 -6.09 14.63
N SER A 101 5.84 -4.82 15.04
CA SER A 101 4.82 -4.10 15.80
C SER A 101 4.75 -2.67 15.29
N VAL A 102 3.54 -2.12 15.21
CA VAL A 102 3.30 -0.73 14.80
C VAL A 102 3.36 0.21 16.01
N GLU A 103 2.87 -0.26 17.17
CA GLU A 103 2.89 0.47 18.42
C GLU A 103 4.23 0.27 19.17
N PRO A 104 4.79 1.33 19.75
CA PRO A 104 5.89 1.25 20.72
C PRO A 104 5.42 0.52 21.98
N GLY A 105 6.33 -0.15 22.68
CA GLY A 105 6.07 -0.50 24.08
C GLY A 105 5.91 0.78 24.92
N GLY A 106 4.99 0.80 25.90
CA GLY A 106 4.86 1.90 26.88
C GLY A 106 3.47 2.53 26.96
N ALA A 107 3.39 3.70 27.62
CA ALA A 107 2.12 4.36 27.97
C ALA A 107 1.52 5.24 26.86
N THR A 108 2.31 5.67 25.87
CA THR A 108 1.86 6.60 24.83
C THR A 108 1.47 5.83 23.56
N SER A 109 0.18 5.84 23.22
CA SER A 109 -0.31 5.28 21.95
C SER A 109 0.24 6.10 20.79
N ARG A 110 0.89 5.45 19.83
CA ARG A 110 1.44 6.09 18.64
C ARG A 110 0.35 6.50 17.67
N VAL A 111 -0.63 5.64 17.45
CA VAL A 111 -1.71 5.82 16.48
C VAL A 111 -3.04 6.04 17.21
N SER A 112 -3.90 6.93 16.69
CA SER A 112 -5.29 7.04 17.15
C SER A 112 -6.19 6.09 16.38
N TRP A 113 -7.27 5.65 17.03
CA TRP A 113 -8.18 4.67 16.44
C TRP A 113 -8.87 5.21 15.18
N GLU A 114 -9.38 6.44 15.22
CA GLU A 114 -9.98 7.12 14.06
C GLU A 114 -9.00 7.21 12.88
N ARG A 115 -7.75 7.58 13.16
CA ARG A 115 -6.73 7.76 12.11
C ARG A 115 -6.19 6.45 11.59
N LEU A 116 -6.16 5.39 12.41
CA LEU A 116 -5.91 4.02 11.94
C LEU A 116 -6.96 3.62 10.91
N ALA A 117 -8.25 3.84 11.21
CA ALA A 117 -9.33 3.50 10.29
C ALA A 117 -9.18 4.23 8.94
N ALA A 118 -8.91 5.53 8.98
CA ALA A 118 -8.66 6.32 7.78
C ALA A 118 -7.44 5.79 7.01
N PHE A 119 -6.34 5.49 7.69
CA PHE A 119 -5.13 4.97 7.08
C PHE A 119 -5.31 3.57 6.48
N LEU A 120 -5.98 2.64 7.14
CA LEU A 120 -6.23 1.30 6.58
C LEU A 120 -7.13 1.36 5.34
N LYS A 121 -8.10 2.28 5.33
CA LYS A 121 -8.96 2.50 4.15
C LYS A 121 -8.20 3.16 3.01
N ARG A 122 -7.34 4.13 3.32
CA ARG A 122 -6.57 4.93 2.36
C ARG A 122 -5.14 5.12 2.89
N PRO A 123 -4.25 4.14 2.66
CA PRO A 123 -2.88 4.24 3.14
C PRO A 123 -2.20 5.49 2.59
N SER A 124 -1.50 6.21 3.46
CA SER A 124 -0.57 7.25 3.04
C SER A 124 0.83 6.65 2.93
N ASP A 125 1.63 7.19 2.04
CA ASP A 125 3.00 6.72 1.87
C ASP A 125 3.87 7.11 3.06
N VAL A 126 4.86 6.26 3.32
CA VAL A 126 5.94 6.48 4.25
C VAL A 126 7.20 6.37 3.41
N SER A 127 7.44 7.38 2.58
CA SER A 127 8.52 7.45 1.60
C SER A 127 9.85 6.99 2.20
N PRO A 128 10.31 5.78 1.86
CA PRO A 128 11.72 5.47 1.97
C PRO A 128 12.41 6.16 0.79
N LYS A 129 13.72 6.37 0.90
CA LYS A 129 14.61 7.11 -0.01
C LYS A 129 14.63 6.62 -1.49
N GLU A 130 13.71 5.76 -1.92
CA GLU A 130 13.68 5.03 -3.20
C GLU A 130 12.97 5.76 -4.35
N GLY A 131 12.62 7.04 -4.19
CA GLY A 131 12.15 7.87 -5.31
C GLY A 131 10.69 7.68 -5.74
N SER A 132 9.99 6.62 -5.32
CA SER A 132 8.52 6.54 -5.43
C SER A 132 7.86 6.96 -4.11
N ARG A 133 6.75 7.68 -4.24
CA ARG A 133 5.87 8.09 -3.13
C ARG A 133 4.58 7.28 -3.05
N ALA A 134 4.48 6.23 -3.85
CA ALA A 134 3.22 5.57 -4.04
C ALA A 134 3.00 4.59 -2.86
N PRO A 135 1.90 4.71 -2.08
CA PRO A 135 1.66 3.81 -0.96
C PRO A 135 1.72 2.36 -1.45
N ARG A 136 2.55 1.55 -0.80
CA ARG A 136 2.77 0.13 -1.15
C ARG A 136 1.89 -0.82 -0.34
N MET A 137 1.27 -0.32 0.72
CA MET A 137 0.32 -1.07 1.54
C MET A 137 -0.99 -1.27 0.80
N MET A 138 -1.59 -2.45 0.97
CA MET A 138 -2.93 -2.74 0.48
C MET A 138 -3.98 -1.92 1.22
N ALA A 139 -4.92 -1.35 0.48
CA ALA A 139 -6.03 -0.59 1.02
C ALA A 139 -7.25 -1.49 1.29
N TYR A 140 -8.00 -1.13 2.32
CA TYR A 140 -9.22 -1.79 2.74
C TYR A 140 -10.40 -0.80 2.67
N PRO A 141 -10.81 -0.35 1.48
CA PRO A 141 -11.83 0.71 1.35
C PRO A 141 -13.18 0.32 1.98
N SER A 142 -13.49 -0.99 1.99
CA SER A 142 -14.70 -1.57 2.57
C SER A 142 -14.53 -2.00 4.03
N LEU A 143 -13.45 -1.59 4.72
CA LEU A 143 -13.13 -2.03 6.09
C LEU A 143 -14.30 -1.76 7.04
N GLN A 144 -14.81 -2.86 7.61
CA GLN A 144 -15.92 -2.84 8.54
C GLN A 144 -15.45 -2.54 9.98
N PRO A 145 -16.30 -1.94 10.84
CA PRO A 145 -15.92 -1.62 12.22
C PRO A 145 -15.43 -2.83 13.04
N ARG A 146 -16.00 -4.02 12.82
CA ARG A 146 -15.56 -5.26 13.49
C ARG A 146 -14.14 -5.66 13.09
N ALA A 147 -13.83 -5.60 11.80
CA ALA A 147 -12.49 -5.91 11.29
C ALA A 147 -11.45 -4.89 11.77
N LEU A 148 -11.80 -3.60 11.75
CA LEU A 148 -10.98 -2.54 12.33
C LEU A 148 -10.66 -2.83 13.81
N LYS A 149 -11.64 -3.27 14.59
CA LYS A 149 -11.42 -3.61 16.00
C LYS A 149 -10.45 -4.75 16.20
N ALA A 150 -10.59 -5.81 15.41
CA ALA A 150 -9.68 -6.94 15.45
C ALA A 150 -8.25 -6.50 15.05
N VAL A 151 -8.09 -5.76 13.94
CA VAL A 151 -6.79 -5.24 13.50
C VAL A 151 -6.16 -4.33 14.56
N ALA A 152 -6.92 -3.38 15.12
CA ALA A 152 -6.42 -2.46 16.14
C ALA A 152 -5.93 -3.21 17.39
N GLN A 153 -6.69 -4.21 17.85
CA GLN A 153 -6.29 -5.06 18.98
C GLN A 153 -4.99 -5.81 18.71
N LEU A 154 -4.82 -6.35 17.49
CA LEU A 154 -3.60 -7.05 17.07
C LEU A 154 -2.39 -6.12 17.01
N LEU A 155 -2.59 -4.89 16.53
CA LEU A 155 -1.55 -3.88 16.44
C LEU A 155 -1.23 -3.21 17.79
N GLY A 156 -1.94 -3.59 18.86
CA GLY A 156 -1.78 -3.00 20.19
C GLY A 156 -2.35 -1.57 20.30
N VAL A 157 -3.13 -1.13 19.31
CA VAL A 157 -3.70 0.22 19.26
C VAL A 157 -4.84 0.30 20.27
N ARG A 158 -4.74 1.27 21.18
CA ARG A 158 -5.69 1.39 22.29
C ARG A 158 -7.02 1.92 21.78
N GLN A 159 -8.09 1.17 22.06
CA GLN A 159 -9.44 1.64 21.79
C GLN A 159 -9.84 2.65 22.87
N PRO A 160 -10.12 3.91 22.52
CA PRO A 160 -10.68 4.85 23.48
C PRO A 160 -12.10 4.41 23.88
N GLY A 161 -12.46 4.56 25.16
CA GLY A 161 -13.82 4.29 25.63
C GLY A 161 -14.87 5.21 24.96
N ARG A 162 -14.45 6.41 24.54
CA ARG A 162 -15.23 7.33 23.70
C ARG A 162 -14.27 8.22 22.89
N GLU A 163 -14.18 8.00 21.59
CA GLU A 163 -13.44 8.91 20.70
C GLU A 163 -14.42 9.99 20.23
N LYS A 164 -14.14 11.26 20.55
CA LYS A 164 -14.76 12.37 19.85
C LYS A 164 -13.86 12.70 18.67
N ALA A 165 -14.46 12.84 17.48
CA ALA A 165 -13.74 13.37 16.33
C ALA A 165 -13.06 14.70 16.74
N PRO A 166 -11.80 14.93 16.34
CA PRO A 166 -11.10 16.16 16.67
C PRO A 166 -11.92 17.36 16.18
N ALA A 167 -12.08 18.38 17.02
CA ALA A 167 -12.71 19.62 16.60
C ALA A 167 -11.89 20.24 15.45
N LYS A 168 -12.57 20.87 14.49
CA LYS A 168 -11.90 21.67 13.46
C LYS A 168 -11.11 22.81 14.10
N LEU A 169 -10.04 23.23 13.44
CA LEU A 169 -9.30 24.41 13.85
C LEU A 169 -10.16 25.66 13.64
N THR A 170 -10.19 26.55 14.63
CA THR A 170 -10.63 27.93 14.42
C THR A 170 -9.63 28.67 13.52
N VAL A 171 -10.01 29.83 12.99
CA VAL A 171 -9.12 30.64 12.12
C VAL A 171 -7.80 30.97 12.81
N GLU A 172 -7.85 31.36 14.09
CA GLU A 172 -6.65 31.71 14.85
C GLU A 172 -5.79 30.48 15.16
N GLU A 173 -6.41 29.37 15.60
CA GLU A 173 -5.68 28.11 15.82
C GLU A 173 -5.04 27.59 14.54
N ARG A 174 -5.71 27.74 13.40
CA ARG A 174 -5.17 27.36 12.09
C ARG A 174 -3.93 28.17 11.76
N ARG A 175 -3.98 29.50 11.94
CA ARG A 175 -2.83 30.38 11.74
C ARG A 175 -1.65 29.97 12.64
N GLN A 176 -1.92 29.67 13.91
CA GLN A 176 -0.89 29.21 14.84
C GLN A 176 -0.28 27.87 14.43
N ALA A 177 -1.13 26.90 14.05
CA ALA A 177 -0.68 25.59 13.59
C ALA A 177 0.16 25.70 12.31
N ASP A 178 -0.22 26.56 11.36
CA ASP A 178 0.55 26.80 10.13
C ASP A 178 1.91 27.45 10.43
N VAL A 179 2.00 28.37 11.39
CA VAL A 179 3.28 28.92 11.87
C VAL A 179 4.14 27.82 12.50
N LEU A 180 3.58 26.96 13.34
CA LEU A 180 4.31 25.82 13.93
C LEU A 180 4.83 24.87 12.84
N TRP A 181 3.97 24.50 11.90
CA TRP A 181 4.33 23.61 10.79
C TRP A 181 5.47 24.18 9.95
N THR A 182 5.33 25.44 9.50
CA THR A 182 6.33 26.09 8.64
C THR A 182 7.67 26.29 9.34
N THR A 183 7.66 26.69 10.61
CA THR A 183 8.90 27.01 11.35
C THR A 183 9.60 25.80 11.95
N ARG A 184 8.87 24.72 12.29
CA ARG A 184 9.44 23.57 13.03
C ARG A 184 9.51 22.28 12.23
N CYS A 185 8.62 22.07 11.27
CA CYS A 185 8.41 20.75 10.66
C CYS A 185 8.65 20.71 9.15
N PHE A 186 8.29 21.79 8.44
CA PHE A 186 8.24 21.81 6.97
C PHE A 186 9.57 21.50 6.30
N ILE A 187 10.70 21.92 6.86
CA ILE A 187 12.01 21.68 6.25
C ILE A 187 12.35 20.19 6.06
N CYS A 188 11.82 19.32 6.94
CA CYS A 188 12.04 17.87 6.88
C CYS A 188 10.86 17.10 6.28
N HIS A 189 9.64 17.60 6.48
CA HIS A 189 8.39 16.90 6.15
C HIS A 189 7.64 17.51 4.96
N GLY A 190 8.04 18.69 4.51
CA GLY A 190 7.40 19.42 3.43
C GLY A 190 8.03 19.16 2.05
N GLY A 191 7.36 19.71 1.04
CA GLY A 191 7.82 19.67 -0.34
C GLY A 191 7.67 18.31 -1.03
N PRO A 192 8.14 18.21 -2.27
CA PRO A 192 8.01 17.00 -3.06
C PRO A 192 8.84 15.84 -2.49
N LYS A 193 10.06 16.03 -2.02
CA LYS A 193 10.90 14.91 -1.54
C LYS A 193 11.28 15.14 -0.07
N PRO A 194 10.38 14.83 0.88
CA PRO A 194 10.63 15.10 2.29
C PRO A 194 11.78 14.22 2.80
N VAL A 195 12.76 14.86 3.46
CA VAL A 195 13.93 14.17 4.05
C VAL A 195 13.50 13.10 5.06
N ALA A 196 12.46 13.38 5.84
CA ALA A 196 11.96 12.49 6.87
C ALA A 196 11.10 11.34 6.32
N GLY A 197 10.83 11.31 5.01
CA GLY A 197 10.01 10.27 4.38
C GLY A 197 8.53 10.32 4.72
N ARG A 198 8.06 11.30 5.49
CA ARG A 198 6.66 11.41 5.93
C ARG A 198 6.19 12.84 5.72
N SER A 199 5.15 13.02 4.92
CA SER A 199 4.51 14.33 4.71
C SER A 199 3.54 14.67 5.85
N GLY A 200 3.02 15.90 5.87
CA GLY A 200 1.94 16.29 6.80
C GLY A 200 0.72 15.36 6.73
N VAL A 201 0.40 14.83 5.55
CA VAL A 201 -0.67 13.83 5.35
C VAL A 201 -0.37 12.54 6.11
N ALA A 202 0.86 12.04 6.03
CA ALA A 202 1.29 10.82 6.73
C ALA A 202 1.42 11.03 8.25
N LEU A 203 1.80 12.22 8.69
CA LEU A 203 1.87 12.58 10.11
C LEU A 203 0.48 12.61 10.78
N GLY A 204 -0.59 12.76 10.00
CA GLY A 204 -1.98 12.70 10.49
C GLY A 204 -2.38 11.33 11.07
N LEU A 205 -1.53 10.31 10.95
CA LEU A 205 -1.72 9.01 11.61
C LEU A 205 -1.46 9.06 13.13
N TYR A 206 -0.59 9.97 13.57
CA TYR A 206 -0.03 9.91 14.92
C TYR A 206 -0.82 10.74 15.94
N THR A 207 -0.93 10.26 17.18
CA THR A 207 -1.59 10.99 18.28
C THR A 207 -0.81 12.26 18.66
N ALA A 208 -1.48 13.24 19.27
CA ALA A 208 -0.83 14.43 19.79
C ALA A 208 0.22 14.09 20.86
N GLU A 209 -0.08 13.12 21.73
CA GLU A 209 0.82 12.65 22.79
C GLU A 209 2.06 11.99 22.20
N TRP A 210 1.92 11.21 21.12
CA TRP A 210 3.05 10.64 20.40
C TRP A 210 3.90 11.72 19.74
N LEU A 211 3.27 12.67 19.04
CA LEU A 211 3.98 13.79 18.40
C LEU A 211 4.81 14.56 19.45
N GLN A 212 4.21 14.88 20.59
CA GLN A 212 4.89 15.55 21.70
C GLN A 212 6.08 14.74 22.22
N ALA A 213 5.86 13.46 22.53
CA ALA A 213 6.89 12.62 23.11
C ALA A 213 8.05 12.36 22.12
N TYR A 214 7.73 12.13 20.84
CA TYR A 214 8.71 11.80 19.81
C TYR A 214 9.58 13.00 19.43
N THR A 215 8.96 14.18 19.33
CA THR A 215 9.66 15.45 19.05
C THR A 215 10.57 15.86 20.21
N ALA A 216 10.19 15.55 21.45
CA ALA A 216 11.01 15.70 22.65
C ALA A 216 12.07 14.59 22.84
N GLY A 217 12.14 13.59 21.96
CA GLY A 217 13.11 12.49 22.05
C GLY A 217 12.83 11.49 23.18
N LYS A 218 11.63 11.51 23.78
CA LYS A 218 11.24 10.64 24.91
C LYS A 218 10.77 9.24 24.49
N VAL A 219 10.42 9.09 23.22
CA VAL A 219 10.00 7.81 22.63
C VAL A 219 10.71 7.59 21.30
N HIS A 220 10.81 6.32 20.88
CA HIS A 220 11.52 5.92 19.67
C HIS A 220 10.66 5.02 18.79
N SER A 221 10.93 5.04 17.49
CA SER A 221 10.32 4.11 16.53
C SER A 221 10.87 2.70 16.79
N PRO A 222 10.06 1.62 16.72
CA PRO A 222 10.48 0.26 17.10
C PRO A 222 11.69 -0.35 16.35
N ARG A 223 12.22 0.28 15.28
CA ARG A 223 13.35 -0.25 14.48
C ARG A 223 14.28 0.79 13.88
N GLU A 224 14.01 2.09 14.04
CA GLU A 224 14.79 3.15 13.39
C GLU A 224 15.59 3.92 14.44
N ALA A 225 16.91 3.99 14.26
CA ALA A 225 17.73 4.97 14.95
C ALA A 225 17.13 6.35 14.68
N ARG A 226 16.88 7.13 15.73
CA ARG A 226 16.25 8.44 15.62
C ARG A 226 17.15 9.36 14.80
N THR A 227 16.70 9.72 13.60
CA THR A 227 17.36 10.72 12.73
C THR A 227 16.77 12.11 12.87
N MET A 228 15.55 12.23 13.41
CA MET A 228 14.91 13.50 13.66
C MET A 228 15.63 14.24 14.81
N PRO A 229 15.95 15.54 14.69
CA PRO A 229 16.49 16.33 15.80
C PRO A 229 15.45 16.53 16.91
N VAL A 230 15.89 16.86 18.14
CA VAL A 230 14.95 17.23 19.21
C VAL A 230 14.36 18.60 18.90
N VAL A 231 13.04 18.65 18.73
CA VAL A 231 12.27 19.87 18.41
C VAL A 231 11.09 19.92 19.36
N PRO A 232 11.30 20.25 20.65
CA PRO A 232 10.31 20.02 21.68
C PRO A 232 9.06 20.85 21.40
N LEU A 233 7.90 20.19 21.49
CA LEU A 233 6.59 20.81 21.43
C LEU A 233 5.95 20.78 22.82
N SER A 234 5.22 21.82 23.17
CA SER A 234 4.24 21.76 24.25
C SER A 234 3.08 20.83 23.88
N THR A 235 2.31 20.40 24.87
CA THR A 235 1.13 19.56 24.65
C THR A 235 0.10 20.25 23.76
N ASP A 236 -0.08 21.57 23.90
CA ASP A 236 -1.09 22.30 23.12
C ASP A 236 -0.63 22.53 21.67
N GLU A 237 0.66 22.79 21.44
CA GLU A 237 1.25 22.82 20.10
C GLU A 237 1.11 21.46 19.40
N ALA A 238 1.35 20.36 20.11
CA ALA A 238 1.18 19.01 19.55
C ALA A 238 -0.29 18.72 19.20
N LYS A 239 -1.26 19.19 20.00
CA LYS A 239 -2.70 19.08 19.69
C LYS A 239 -3.11 19.94 18.49
N LEU A 240 -2.52 21.12 18.33
CA LEU A 240 -2.73 21.97 17.14
C LEU A 240 -2.21 21.29 15.88
N LEU A 241 -0.98 20.78 15.91
CA LEU A 241 -0.39 20.04 14.79
C LEU A 241 -1.16 18.76 14.47
N TYR A 242 -1.61 18.01 15.48
CA TYR A 242 -2.46 16.83 15.28
C TYR A 242 -3.73 17.16 14.48
N ARG A 243 -4.44 18.23 14.85
CA ARG A 243 -5.63 18.70 14.13
C ARG A 243 -5.28 19.19 12.73
N LEU A 244 -4.19 19.95 12.58
CA LEU A 244 -3.72 20.45 11.28
C LEU A 244 -3.41 19.31 10.31
N PHE A 245 -2.65 18.30 10.73
CA PHE A 245 -2.34 17.13 9.91
C PHE A 245 -3.59 16.35 9.53
N GLY A 246 -4.58 16.33 10.43
CA GLY A 246 -5.90 15.81 10.15
C GLY A 246 -6.62 16.55 9.02
N GLU A 247 -6.63 17.89 9.06
CA GLU A 247 -7.21 18.73 8.00
C GLU A 247 -6.44 18.59 6.68
N MET A 248 -5.10 18.60 6.71
CA MET A 248 -4.24 18.37 5.54
C MET A 248 -4.54 17.04 4.86
N ARG A 249 -4.73 15.98 5.66
CA ARG A 249 -5.10 14.66 5.13
C ARG A 249 -6.47 14.69 4.45
N THR A 250 -7.49 15.25 5.10
CA THR A 250 -8.84 15.36 4.53
C THR A 250 -8.85 16.20 3.25
N GLU A 251 -8.06 17.26 3.20
CA GLU A 251 -7.89 18.08 2.00
C GLU A 251 -7.24 17.30 0.86
N ALA A 252 -6.15 16.57 1.13
CA ALA A 252 -5.48 15.72 0.15
C ALA A 252 -6.38 14.57 -0.35
N GLU A 253 -7.17 13.95 0.54
CA GLU A 253 -8.18 12.95 0.18
C GLU A 253 -9.21 13.53 -0.81
N ARG A 254 -9.74 14.72 -0.50
CA ARG A 254 -10.71 15.42 -1.36
C ARG A 254 -10.11 15.82 -2.70
N GLU A 255 -8.91 16.39 -2.72
CA GLU A 255 -8.24 16.79 -3.95
C GLU A 255 -7.98 15.59 -4.87
N LEU A 256 -7.45 14.51 -4.30
CA LEU A 256 -7.21 13.27 -5.04
C LEU A 256 -8.51 12.72 -5.63
N ASP A 257 -9.58 12.67 -4.86
CA ASP A 257 -10.87 12.15 -5.34
C ASP A 257 -11.44 13.01 -6.47
N VAL A 258 -11.31 14.35 -6.38
CA VAL A 258 -11.71 15.26 -7.45
C VAL A 258 -10.87 15.00 -8.70
N ARG A 259 -9.55 14.88 -8.59
CA ARG A 259 -8.66 14.63 -9.73
C ARG A 259 -8.94 13.27 -10.39
N VAL A 260 -9.13 12.21 -9.60
CA VAL A 260 -9.50 10.88 -10.09
C VAL A 260 -10.87 10.91 -10.78
N SER A 261 -11.85 11.67 -10.25
CA SER A 261 -13.18 11.78 -10.86
C SER A 261 -13.18 12.47 -12.23
N ARG A 262 -12.18 13.33 -12.48
CA ARG A 262 -11.99 14.06 -13.74
C ARG A 262 -11.22 13.27 -14.79
N LEU A 263 -10.68 12.10 -14.46
CA LEU A 263 -9.99 11.25 -15.43
C LEU A 263 -10.97 10.78 -16.51
N LYS A 264 -10.63 11.09 -17.76
CA LYS A 264 -11.38 10.83 -18.97
C LYS A 264 -10.40 10.45 -20.07
N LEU A 265 -10.62 9.31 -20.72
CA LEU A 265 -9.69 8.78 -21.72
C LEU A 265 -9.66 9.65 -22.97
N GLU A 266 -10.81 10.23 -23.32
CA GLU A 266 -11.02 11.13 -24.45
C GLU A 266 -10.21 12.43 -24.35
N ASP A 267 -9.89 12.87 -23.13
CA ASP A 267 -9.16 14.12 -22.88
C ASP A 267 -7.63 13.93 -22.90
N VAL A 268 -7.16 12.69 -23.08
CA VAL A 268 -5.74 12.34 -23.00
C VAL A 268 -5.02 12.69 -24.30
N ALA A 269 -3.92 13.44 -24.19
CA ALA A 269 -2.97 13.57 -25.29
C ALA A 269 -2.29 12.21 -25.58
N VAL A 270 -2.72 11.54 -26.64
CA VAL A 270 -2.20 10.24 -27.07
C VAL A 270 -1.28 10.38 -28.30
N PRO A 271 -0.29 9.50 -28.47
CA PRO A 271 0.46 9.43 -29.72
C PRO A 271 -0.46 9.09 -30.89
N ARG A 272 -0.11 9.52 -32.10
CA ARG A 272 -0.90 9.27 -33.31
C ARG A 272 -1.04 7.77 -33.63
N GLU A 273 0.04 7.02 -33.41
CA GLU A 273 0.12 5.58 -33.68
C GLU A 273 0.78 4.86 -32.51
N LEU A 274 0.48 3.58 -32.37
CA LEU A 274 1.18 2.71 -31.43
C LEU A 274 2.58 2.38 -31.94
N PRO A 275 3.62 2.48 -31.10
CA PRO A 275 4.94 1.99 -31.46
C PRO A 275 4.87 0.48 -31.82
N PRO A 276 5.54 0.01 -32.89
CA PRO A 276 5.42 -1.38 -33.34
C PRO A 276 5.74 -2.43 -32.27
N ALA A 277 6.71 -2.16 -31.40
CA ALA A 277 7.11 -3.07 -30.34
C ALA A 277 6.11 -3.13 -29.15
N MET A 278 5.15 -2.20 -29.09
CA MET A 278 4.30 -2.03 -27.92
C MET A 278 3.31 -3.17 -27.71
N LEU A 279 2.78 -3.76 -28.79
CA LEU A 279 1.84 -4.87 -28.68
C LEU A 279 2.53 -6.09 -28.06
N GLY A 280 3.71 -6.47 -28.56
CA GLY A 280 4.50 -7.55 -27.97
C GLY A 280 4.89 -7.27 -26.52
N TYR A 281 5.16 -6.01 -26.18
CA TYR A 281 5.44 -5.61 -24.81
C TYR A 281 4.23 -5.78 -23.87
N LEU A 282 3.07 -5.23 -24.23
CA LEU A 282 1.84 -5.28 -23.41
C LEU A 282 1.34 -6.69 -23.17
N TRP A 283 1.39 -7.53 -24.19
CA TRP A 283 0.91 -8.92 -24.12
C TRP A 283 1.97 -9.91 -23.60
N GLY A 284 3.21 -9.45 -23.38
CA GLY A 284 4.31 -10.27 -22.90
C GLY A 284 4.89 -9.77 -21.58
N PRO A 285 6.06 -9.08 -21.59
CA PRO A 285 6.81 -8.77 -20.38
C PRO A 285 6.20 -7.68 -19.49
N PHE A 286 5.21 -6.91 -19.97
CA PHE A 286 4.66 -5.74 -19.27
C PHE A 286 4.34 -6.01 -17.79
N PHE A 287 3.59 -7.05 -17.46
CA PHE A 287 3.20 -7.30 -16.07
C PHE A 287 4.38 -7.66 -15.16
N ARG A 288 5.45 -8.21 -15.71
CA ARG A 288 6.67 -8.49 -14.97
C ARG A 288 7.44 -7.21 -14.70
N ASP A 289 7.61 -6.39 -15.73
CA ASP A 289 8.37 -5.14 -15.67
C ASP A 289 7.65 -4.09 -14.81
N ALA A 290 6.32 -4.06 -14.88
CA ALA A 290 5.46 -3.26 -14.02
C ALA A 290 5.28 -3.87 -12.61
N THR A 291 5.95 -5.00 -12.30
CA THR A 291 5.94 -5.72 -11.01
C THR A 291 4.56 -6.22 -10.54
N CYS A 292 3.61 -6.37 -11.45
CA CYS A 292 2.26 -6.87 -11.17
C CYS A 292 2.25 -8.36 -10.81
N VAL A 293 3.16 -9.15 -11.41
CA VAL A 293 3.24 -10.61 -11.19
C VAL A 293 3.49 -10.99 -9.74
N HIS A 294 4.13 -10.12 -8.95
CA HIS A 294 4.47 -10.44 -7.58
C HIS A 294 3.23 -10.78 -6.75
N CYS A 295 2.20 -9.93 -6.81
CA CYS A 295 0.96 -10.16 -6.08
C CYS A 295 -0.02 -11.02 -6.88
N HIS A 296 -0.15 -10.78 -8.19
CA HIS A 296 -1.18 -11.44 -9.01
C HIS A 296 -0.86 -12.91 -9.37
N ALA A 297 0.35 -13.40 -9.05
CA ALA A 297 0.68 -14.82 -9.13
C ALA A 297 0.63 -15.55 -7.76
N THR A 298 0.61 -14.81 -6.64
CA THR A 298 0.82 -15.41 -5.31
C THR A 298 -0.31 -15.09 -4.33
N SER A 299 -0.85 -13.87 -4.32
CA SER A 299 -1.92 -13.46 -3.41
C SER A 299 -3.30 -13.95 -3.91
N PRO A 300 -4.09 -14.70 -3.13
CA PRO A 300 -5.42 -15.18 -3.51
C PRO A 300 -6.34 -14.02 -3.84
N ARG A 301 -6.24 -12.91 -3.11
CA ARG A 301 -7.02 -11.70 -3.36
C ARG A 301 -6.69 -11.07 -4.70
N ALA A 302 -5.40 -10.97 -5.03
CA ALA A 302 -4.97 -10.37 -6.29
C ALA A 302 -5.19 -11.32 -7.47
N ALA A 303 -4.81 -12.59 -7.33
CA ALA A 303 -4.94 -13.64 -8.35
C ALA A 303 -6.42 -13.94 -8.67
N SER A 304 -7.33 -13.93 -7.68
CA SER A 304 -8.78 -14.08 -7.93
C SER A 304 -9.38 -12.90 -8.69
N ALA A 305 -8.82 -11.70 -8.51
CA ALA A 305 -9.25 -10.50 -9.23
C ALA A 305 -8.67 -10.44 -10.64
N PHE A 306 -7.41 -10.85 -10.82
CA PHE A 306 -6.67 -10.73 -12.06
C PHE A 306 -5.41 -11.61 -12.04
N THR A 307 -5.16 -12.38 -13.11
CA THR A 307 -3.88 -13.08 -13.33
C THR A 307 -3.00 -12.21 -14.21
N ALA A 308 -1.74 -11.99 -13.80
CA ALA A 308 -0.81 -11.08 -14.47
C ALA A 308 -0.10 -11.71 -15.68
N ASP A 309 -0.88 -12.19 -16.64
CA ASP A 309 -0.46 -12.77 -17.91
C ASP A 309 -1.44 -12.39 -19.06
N ALA A 310 -1.16 -12.89 -20.27
CA ALA A 310 -1.98 -12.57 -21.45
C ALA A 310 -3.42 -13.07 -21.33
N GLU A 311 -3.65 -14.27 -20.78
CA GLU A 311 -4.99 -14.84 -20.64
C GLU A 311 -5.79 -14.12 -19.55
N GLY A 312 -5.14 -13.72 -18.47
CA GLY A 312 -5.71 -12.86 -17.45
C GLY A 312 -6.07 -11.48 -17.99
N LEU A 313 -5.23 -10.88 -18.83
CA LEU A 313 -5.54 -9.61 -19.54
C LEU A 313 -6.75 -9.76 -20.46
N LYS A 314 -6.81 -10.82 -21.28
CA LYS A 314 -7.99 -11.14 -22.10
C LYS A 314 -9.24 -11.28 -21.25
N ALA A 315 -9.17 -12.04 -20.15
CA ALA A 315 -10.29 -12.22 -19.24
C ALA A 315 -10.72 -10.91 -18.57
N TYR A 316 -9.77 -10.05 -18.20
CA TYR A 316 -10.03 -8.73 -17.65
C TYR A 316 -10.75 -7.84 -18.66
N LEU A 317 -10.20 -7.66 -19.87
CA LEU A 317 -10.79 -6.81 -20.92
C LEU A 317 -12.14 -7.34 -21.41
N ARG A 318 -12.39 -8.64 -21.28
CA ARG A 318 -13.72 -9.23 -21.50
C ARG A 318 -14.70 -8.93 -20.39
N ARG A 319 -14.29 -8.67 -19.15
CA ARG A 319 -15.21 -8.40 -18.02
C ARG A 319 -15.32 -6.90 -17.71
N LYS A 320 -14.24 -6.17 -17.95
CA LYS A 320 -14.00 -4.75 -17.66
C LYS A 320 -13.59 -4.03 -18.93
N SER A 321 -13.64 -2.70 -18.97
CA SER A 321 -13.18 -1.95 -20.14
C SER A 321 -11.66 -1.70 -20.09
N GLY A 322 -11.04 -1.47 -21.25
CA GLY A 322 -9.65 -0.97 -21.29
C GLY A 322 -9.54 0.42 -20.67
N GLU A 323 -10.63 1.20 -20.67
CA GLU A 323 -10.68 2.47 -19.95
C GLU A 323 -10.49 2.27 -18.44
N GLU A 324 -11.11 1.26 -17.83
CA GLU A 324 -10.88 0.93 -16.41
C GLU A 324 -9.40 0.57 -16.16
N PHE A 325 -8.77 -0.18 -17.09
CA PHE A 325 -7.36 -0.52 -17.01
C PHE A 325 -6.46 0.73 -17.05
N TRP A 326 -6.65 1.59 -18.05
CA TRP A 326 -5.91 2.84 -18.18
C TRP A 326 -6.17 3.77 -16.99
N ARG A 327 -7.43 3.95 -16.58
CA ARG A 327 -7.82 4.79 -15.44
C ARG A 327 -7.16 4.32 -14.15
N ARG A 328 -6.93 3.01 -13.97
CA ARG A 328 -6.18 2.49 -12.82
C ARG A 328 -4.72 2.96 -12.81
N LEU A 329 -4.06 2.96 -13.97
CA LEU A 329 -2.67 3.40 -14.11
C LEU A 329 -2.54 4.92 -13.89
N GLU A 330 -3.48 5.71 -14.41
CA GLU A 330 -3.56 7.15 -14.12
C GLU A 330 -3.82 7.44 -12.64
N THR A 331 -4.78 6.71 -12.05
CA THR A 331 -5.06 6.83 -10.62
C THR A 331 -3.80 6.54 -9.81
N ARG A 332 -2.98 5.55 -10.20
CA ARG A 332 -1.71 5.25 -9.51
C ARG A 332 -0.72 6.41 -9.58
N ALA A 333 -0.63 7.10 -10.72
CA ALA A 333 0.23 8.27 -10.85
C ALA A 333 -0.25 9.42 -9.93
N LEU A 334 -1.57 9.64 -9.84
CA LEU A 334 -2.14 10.61 -8.90
C LEU A 334 -1.93 10.22 -7.43
N GLU A 335 -2.10 8.94 -7.10
CA GLU A 335 -1.82 8.39 -5.76
C GLU A 335 -0.36 8.64 -5.35
N ALA A 336 0.59 8.44 -6.28
CA ALA A 336 1.99 8.72 -6.06
C ALA A 336 2.26 10.22 -5.85
N GLU A 337 1.65 11.09 -6.65
CA GLU A 337 1.80 12.54 -6.51
C GLU A 337 1.36 13.05 -5.13
N HIS A 338 0.22 12.58 -4.64
CA HIS A 338 -0.35 12.98 -3.34
C HIS A 338 0.24 12.20 -2.16
N GLY A 339 0.94 11.09 -2.41
CA GLY A 339 1.41 10.17 -1.36
C GLY A 339 0.27 9.51 -0.59
N LEU A 340 -0.85 9.23 -1.26
CA LEU A 340 -2.10 8.79 -0.65
C LEU A 340 -2.91 7.93 -1.62
N VAL A 341 -3.54 6.87 -1.10
CA VAL A 341 -4.44 6.01 -1.88
C VAL A 341 -5.80 6.66 -2.16
N ALA A 342 -6.34 6.48 -3.36
CA ALA A 342 -7.64 7.00 -3.79
C ALA A 342 -8.81 6.31 -3.07
N ALA A 343 -10.00 6.93 -3.04
CA ALA A 343 -11.18 6.35 -2.38
C ALA A 343 -11.65 5.02 -3.00
N ARG A 344 -11.42 4.85 -4.31
CA ARG A 344 -11.68 3.60 -5.04
C ARG A 344 -10.34 3.03 -5.55
N PRO A 345 -9.54 2.44 -4.65
CA PRO A 345 -8.25 1.95 -5.04
C PRO A 345 -8.38 0.64 -5.83
N GLY A 346 -7.52 0.46 -6.83
CA GLY A 346 -7.18 -0.88 -7.28
C GLY A 346 -6.08 -1.50 -6.41
N MET A 347 -5.62 -2.70 -6.76
CA MET A 347 -4.47 -3.29 -6.06
C MET A 347 -3.25 -2.37 -6.15
N PRO A 348 -2.49 -2.15 -5.06
CA PRO A 348 -1.29 -1.34 -5.08
C PRO A 348 -0.27 -1.95 -6.06
N MET A 349 0.40 -1.11 -6.85
CA MET A 349 1.55 -1.56 -7.63
C MET A 349 2.77 -1.62 -6.71
N ALA A 350 3.49 -2.75 -6.71
CA ALA A 350 4.70 -2.92 -5.91
C ALA A 350 5.84 -2.02 -6.40
N GLY A 351 5.87 -1.70 -7.69
CA GLY A 351 6.83 -0.82 -8.35
C GLY A 351 6.40 0.64 -8.40
N VAL A 352 7.30 1.46 -8.96
CA VAL A 352 7.05 2.87 -9.29
C VAL A 352 5.85 3.01 -10.23
N GLU A 353 5.16 4.15 -10.15
CA GLU A 353 4.17 4.52 -11.14
C GLU A 353 4.77 4.55 -12.55
N LEU A 354 3.99 4.13 -13.55
CA LEU A 354 4.46 4.09 -14.93
C LEU A 354 4.72 5.52 -15.46
N PRO A 355 5.77 5.74 -16.27
CA PRO A 355 6.03 7.02 -16.91
C PRO A 355 4.81 7.52 -17.70
N LEU A 356 4.65 8.85 -17.78
CA LEU A 356 3.52 9.48 -18.47
C LEU A 356 3.43 9.05 -19.93
N GLU A 357 4.57 8.94 -20.60
CA GLU A 357 4.70 8.53 -22.00
C GLU A 357 4.14 7.12 -22.20
N LEU A 358 4.52 6.18 -21.32
CA LEU A 358 4.03 4.81 -21.37
C LEU A 358 2.52 4.73 -21.12
N ARG A 359 2.01 5.52 -20.16
CA ARG A 359 0.57 5.59 -19.90
C ARG A 359 -0.23 6.17 -21.07
N ARG A 360 0.31 7.17 -21.77
CA ARG A 360 -0.28 7.73 -23.00
C ARG A 360 -0.29 6.73 -24.16
N ILE A 361 0.77 5.92 -24.28
CA ILE A 361 0.80 4.83 -25.27
C ILE A 361 -0.26 3.77 -24.92
N ILE A 362 -0.43 3.42 -23.65
CA ILE A 362 -1.50 2.51 -23.19
C ILE A 362 -2.89 3.11 -23.49
N ALA A 363 -3.09 4.40 -23.24
CA ALA A 363 -4.31 5.10 -23.62
C ALA A 363 -4.59 4.98 -25.12
N ARG A 364 -3.57 5.16 -25.97
CA ARG A 364 -3.72 4.95 -27.41
C ARG A 364 -4.16 3.52 -27.75
N TRP A 365 -3.54 2.53 -27.10
CA TRP A 365 -3.88 1.12 -27.30
C TRP A 365 -5.31 0.80 -26.91
N VAL A 366 -5.81 1.43 -25.84
CA VAL A 366 -7.20 1.33 -25.43
C VAL A 366 -8.14 1.93 -26.47
N LEU A 367 -7.83 3.13 -26.97
CA LEU A 367 -8.61 3.78 -28.04
C LEU A 367 -8.60 2.97 -29.35
N ASP A 368 -7.54 2.21 -29.60
CA ASP A 368 -7.43 1.30 -30.75
C ASP A 368 -8.17 -0.04 -30.56
N GLY A 369 -8.91 -0.22 -29.46
CA GLY A 369 -9.69 -1.43 -29.19
C GLY A 369 -8.90 -2.53 -28.48
N CYS A 370 -7.77 -2.20 -27.86
CA CYS A 370 -6.93 -3.15 -27.12
C CYS A 370 -6.51 -4.34 -27.97
N LYS A 371 -5.96 -4.05 -29.15
CA LYS A 371 -5.55 -5.08 -30.12
C LYS A 371 -4.47 -6.00 -29.55
N ASP A 372 -4.53 -7.28 -29.88
CA ASP A 372 -3.43 -8.21 -29.68
C ASP A 372 -2.45 -8.22 -30.88
N PRO A 373 -1.33 -8.95 -30.81
CA PRO A 373 -0.37 -9.03 -31.92
C PRO A 373 -1.00 -9.55 -33.23
N GLU A 374 -2.07 -10.34 -33.14
CA GLU A 374 -2.84 -10.85 -34.27
C GLU A 374 -3.88 -9.84 -34.81
N GLY A 375 -4.04 -8.69 -34.15
CA GLY A 375 -4.96 -7.62 -34.54
C GLY A 375 -6.39 -7.80 -34.02
N GLN A 376 -6.66 -8.83 -33.22
CA GLN A 376 -7.97 -9.05 -32.59
C GLN A 376 -8.22 -8.00 -31.51
N THR A 377 -9.43 -7.44 -31.52
CA THR A 377 -9.89 -6.41 -30.57
C THR A 377 -10.43 -7.08 -29.31
N TRP A 378 -9.98 -6.60 -28.15
CA TRP A 378 -10.36 -7.14 -26.84
C TRP A 378 -11.14 -6.17 -25.96
N CYS A 379 -11.04 -4.87 -26.24
CA CYS A 379 -11.79 -3.87 -25.49
C CYS A 379 -13.24 -3.81 -25.92
N ARG A 380 -14.12 -3.77 -24.91
CA ARG A 380 -15.51 -3.38 -25.09
C ARG A 380 -15.56 -1.88 -25.36
N HIS A 381 -16.27 -1.48 -26.41
CA HIS A 381 -16.61 -0.10 -26.68
C HIS A 381 -17.71 0.39 -25.73
#